data_AF-A0A7S1Q0P0-F1
#
_entry.id   AF-A0A7S1Q0P0-F1
#
_cell.length_a   1.000
_cell.length_b   1.000
_cell.length_c   1.000
_cell.angle_alpha   90.00
_cell.angle_beta   90.00
_cell.angle_gamma   90.00
#
_symmetry.space_group_name_H-M   'P 1'
#
loop_
_entity.id
_entity.type
_entity.pdbx_description
1 polymer ?
#
loop_
_entity_poly.entity_id
_entity_poly.type
_entity_poly.pdbx_seq_one_letter_code
_entity_poly.pdbx_strand_id
1 'polypeptide(L)'
;KEWNFSPSKLRLKGSDEDRRAGLLNFLLAGLNSVPIDRFDSVEAAVEVGHYFCRFQEMDMKGLREQSKEWNMPLQDGLARDNYVNRLQYGILWTWLPIPELEKDCKEWEIALSELKLHECMEHERREKMLDRLLYNLCWESFEAMGVWVDQINSMNAAWRLHDEFEQLNKLNIGDLRVQYSGMGMSHQGLGKEELMERLKTVRYWFVIPLSALHKECRQHSVSVSSKEEDREDMVTRLVSKAWSAWRPGQGAPAPGGGGTP
;
A
#
# COMPACT_ATOMS: atom_id res chain seq x y z
N LYS A 1 9.35 33.08 2.00
CA LYS A 1 9.27 31.98 1.03
C LYS A 1 9.27 32.59 -0.36
N GLU A 2 10.29 32.39 -1.18
CA GLU A 2 10.25 32.78 -2.60
C GLU A 2 9.42 31.74 -3.35
N TRP A 3 8.42 32.19 -4.11
CA TRP A 3 7.51 31.32 -4.85
C TRP A 3 7.97 31.26 -6.31
N ASN A 4 8.64 30.18 -6.69
CA ASN A 4 9.09 29.96 -8.06
C ASN A 4 7.97 29.37 -8.93
N PHE A 5 6.88 30.10 -9.10
CA PHE A 5 5.78 29.69 -9.97
C PHE A 5 5.90 30.34 -11.35
N SER A 6 5.89 29.53 -12.41
CA SER A 6 5.97 30.05 -13.78
C SER A 6 4.71 30.86 -14.14
N PRO A 7 4.84 32.12 -14.60
CA PRO A 7 3.69 32.93 -15.05
C PRO A 7 2.86 32.25 -16.16
N SER A 8 3.47 31.36 -16.94
CA SER A 8 2.78 30.59 -17.98
C SER A 8 1.76 29.59 -17.44
N LYS A 9 1.88 29.17 -16.17
CA LYS A 9 0.96 28.27 -15.47
C LYS A 9 -0.20 29.03 -14.80
N LEU A 10 -0.07 30.34 -14.61
CA LEU A 10 -1.11 31.26 -14.05
C LEU A 10 -2.15 31.66 -15.11
N ARG A 11 -2.53 30.77 -16.04
CA ARG A 11 -3.54 31.06 -17.06
C ARG A 11 -4.94 31.03 -16.46
N LEU A 12 -5.28 32.07 -15.72
CA LEU A 12 -6.62 32.27 -15.15
C LEU A 12 -7.59 32.73 -16.25
N LYS A 13 -8.56 31.86 -16.55
CA LYS A 13 -9.68 32.15 -17.46
C LYS A 13 -10.78 32.90 -16.71
N GLY A 14 -11.54 33.74 -17.41
CA GLY A 14 -12.67 34.47 -16.83
C GLY A 14 -12.48 35.99 -16.82
N SER A 15 -13.42 36.67 -16.17
CA SER A 15 -13.40 38.12 -15.96
C SER A 15 -12.23 38.55 -15.07
N ASP A 16 -11.96 39.86 -15.00
CA ASP A 16 -10.91 40.37 -14.12
C ASP A 16 -11.20 40.11 -12.63
N GLU A 17 -12.48 39.99 -12.26
CA GLU A 17 -12.88 39.60 -10.91
C GLU A 17 -12.58 38.11 -10.64
N ASP A 18 -12.88 37.23 -11.60
CA ASP A 18 -12.54 35.80 -11.52
C ASP A 18 -11.03 35.58 -11.43
N ARG A 19 -10.25 36.37 -12.18
CA ARG A 19 -8.77 36.34 -12.12
C ARG A 19 -8.24 36.78 -10.76
N ARG A 20 -8.82 37.82 -10.14
CA ARG A 20 -8.43 38.26 -8.79
C ARG A 20 -8.78 37.21 -7.74
N ALA A 21 -9.97 36.62 -7.81
CA ALA A 21 -10.38 35.53 -6.93
C ALA A 21 -9.44 34.31 -7.07
N GLY A 22 -9.12 33.92 -8.30
CA GLY A 22 -8.18 32.82 -8.57
C GLY A 22 -6.77 33.08 -8.01
N LEU A 23 -6.25 34.31 -8.13
CA LEU A 23 -4.97 34.70 -7.54
C LEU A 23 -4.98 34.64 -6.01
N LEU A 24 -6.05 35.13 -5.37
CA LEU A 24 -6.18 35.08 -3.92
C LEU A 24 -6.23 33.63 -3.42
N ASN A 25 -7.01 32.77 -4.06
CA ASN A 25 -7.09 31.36 -3.70
C ASN A 25 -5.74 30.65 -3.89
N PHE A 26 -5.02 30.97 -4.97
CA PHE A 26 -3.68 30.44 -5.20
C PHE A 26 -2.67 30.85 -4.12
N LEU A 27 -2.72 32.12 -3.68
CA LEU A 27 -1.92 32.62 -2.56
C LEU A 27 -2.32 31.94 -1.24
N LEU A 28 -3.61 31.69 -1.02
CA LEU A 28 -4.08 30.96 0.16
C LEU A 28 -3.57 29.50 0.14
N ALA A 29 -3.57 28.82 -1.00
CA ALA A 29 -3.06 27.45 -1.11
C ALA A 29 -1.58 27.35 -0.69
N GLY A 30 -0.71 28.23 -1.20
CA GLY A 30 0.72 28.20 -0.80
C GLY A 30 0.98 28.67 0.64
N LEU A 31 0.11 29.51 1.22
CA LEU A 31 0.15 29.83 2.66
C LEU A 31 -0.17 28.60 3.52
N ASN A 32 -1.05 27.72 3.04
CA ASN A 32 -1.37 26.43 3.66
C ASN A 32 -0.36 25.31 3.35
N SER A 33 0.85 25.68 2.93
CA SER A 33 1.96 24.77 2.64
C SER A 33 1.72 23.79 1.49
N VAL A 34 0.77 24.07 0.60
CA VAL A 34 0.64 23.35 -0.67
C VAL A 34 1.84 23.67 -1.56
N PRO A 35 2.53 22.68 -2.16
CA PRO A 35 3.63 22.90 -3.09
C PRO A 35 3.09 23.29 -4.47
N ILE A 36 2.56 24.50 -4.56
CA ILE A 36 1.81 25.02 -5.71
C ILE A 36 2.56 24.88 -7.06
N ASP A 37 3.89 24.98 -7.06
CA ASP A 37 4.77 24.90 -8.25
C ASP A 37 4.76 23.54 -8.95
N ARG A 38 4.34 22.50 -8.23
CA ARG A 38 4.25 21.13 -8.73
C ARG A 38 2.99 20.90 -9.57
N PHE A 39 1.97 21.75 -9.46
CA PHE A 39 0.75 21.61 -10.25
C PHE A 39 0.92 22.19 -11.67
N ASP A 40 0.13 21.67 -12.60
CA ASP A 40 -0.02 22.16 -13.98
C ASP A 40 -1.17 23.18 -14.13
N SER A 41 -2.05 23.26 -13.13
CA SER A 41 -3.23 24.13 -13.06
C SER A 41 -3.34 24.82 -11.69
N VAL A 42 -3.81 26.06 -11.70
CA VAL A 42 -4.12 26.82 -10.47
C VAL A 42 -5.31 26.20 -9.74
N GLU A 43 -6.32 25.76 -10.50
CA GLU A 43 -7.52 25.13 -9.96
C GLU A 43 -7.18 23.88 -9.15
N ALA A 44 -6.29 23.00 -9.67
CA ALA A 44 -5.84 21.83 -8.93
C ALA A 44 -5.12 22.19 -7.61
N ALA A 45 -4.25 23.20 -7.63
CA ALA A 45 -3.54 23.66 -6.44
C ALA A 45 -4.49 24.27 -5.39
N VAL A 46 -5.52 25.00 -5.83
CA VAL A 46 -6.55 25.58 -4.97
C VAL A 46 -7.40 24.49 -4.32
N GLU A 47 -7.86 23.50 -5.08
CA GLU A 47 -8.64 22.38 -4.55
C GLU A 47 -7.85 21.61 -3.49
N VAL A 48 -6.58 21.30 -3.76
CA VAL A 48 -5.70 20.68 -2.75
C VAL A 48 -5.55 21.57 -1.52
N GLY A 49 -5.44 22.89 -1.69
CA GLY A 49 -5.41 23.86 -0.59
C GLY A 49 -6.66 23.81 0.30
N HIS A 50 -7.85 23.70 -0.30
CA HIS A 50 -9.10 23.55 0.46
C HIS A 50 -9.10 22.27 1.31
N TYR A 51 -8.65 21.14 0.75
CA TYR A 51 -8.52 19.90 1.51
C TYR A 51 -7.49 20.02 2.64
N PHE A 52 -6.35 20.68 2.40
CA PHE A 52 -5.34 20.88 3.43
C PHE A 52 -5.89 21.66 4.63
N CYS A 53 -6.61 22.77 4.39
CA CYS A 53 -7.30 23.52 5.45
C CYS A 53 -8.31 22.64 6.18
N ARG A 54 -9.17 21.95 5.41
CA ARG A 54 -10.22 21.11 5.97
C ARG A 54 -9.65 20.04 6.90
N PHE A 55 -8.58 19.35 6.51
CA PHE A 55 -7.93 18.34 7.36
C PHE A 55 -7.30 18.94 8.61
N GLN A 56 -6.74 20.15 8.52
CA GLN A 56 -6.20 20.87 9.67
C GLN A 56 -7.27 21.31 10.67
N GLU A 57 -8.52 21.46 10.24
CA GLU A 57 -9.64 21.83 11.10
C GLU A 57 -10.40 20.62 11.68
N MET A 58 -10.31 19.46 11.03
CA MET A 58 -10.98 18.24 11.49
C MET A 58 -10.52 17.80 12.89
N ASP A 59 -11.45 17.36 13.72
CA ASP A 59 -11.12 16.68 14.96
C ASP A 59 -10.62 15.25 14.70
N MET A 60 -10.18 14.57 15.76
CA MET A 60 -9.62 13.22 15.61
C MET A 60 -10.64 12.20 15.08
N LYS A 61 -11.93 12.41 15.33
CA LYS A 61 -12.99 11.53 14.86
C LYS A 61 -13.18 11.70 13.35
N GLY A 62 -13.31 12.95 12.89
CA GLY A 62 -13.47 13.28 11.46
C GLY A 62 -12.26 12.83 10.64
N LEU A 63 -11.04 12.98 11.15
CA LEU A 63 -9.84 12.49 10.49
C LEU A 63 -9.85 10.97 10.30
N ARG A 64 -10.27 10.21 11.32
CA ARG A 64 -10.39 8.74 11.23
C ARG A 64 -11.47 8.32 10.24
N GLU A 65 -12.61 9.00 10.24
CA GLU A 65 -13.70 8.76 9.28
C GLU A 65 -13.22 9.02 7.85
N GLN A 66 -12.52 10.13 7.62
CA GLN A 66 -11.98 10.48 6.30
C GLN A 66 -10.89 9.49 5.84
N SER A 67 -9.98 9.09 6.72
CA SER A 67 -8.97 8.07 6.40
C SER A 67 -9.61 6.74 6.01
N LYS A 68 -10.67 6.33 6.73
CA LYS A 68 -11.42 5.13 6.40
C LYS A 68 -12.11 5.24 5.04
N GLU A 69 -12.71 6.38 4.73
CA GLU A 69 -13.34 6.63 3.41
C GLU A 69 -12.32 6.46 2.27
N TRP A 70 -11.06 6.79 2.51
CA TRP A 70 -9.98 6.69 1.52
C TRP A 70 -9.21 5.37 1.61
N ASN A 71 -9.76 4.36 2.29
CA ASN A 71 -9.14 3.06 2.51
C ASN A 71 -7.73 3.14 3.13
N MET A 72 -7.43 4.18 3.90
CA MET A 72 -6.21 4.25 4.69
C MET A 72 -6.40 3.51 6.02
N PRO A 73 -5.46 2.66 6.44
CA PRO A 73 -5.55 1.92 7.69
C PRO A 73 -5.58 2.84 8.91
N LEU A 74 -6.42 2.49 9.88
CA LEU A 74 -6.45 3.14 11.17
C LEU A 74 -5.43 2.47 12.08
N GLN A 75 -4.74 3.29 12.88
CA GLN A 75 -3.79 2.82 13.88
C GLN A 75 -4.14 3.41 15.24
N ASP A 76 -4.20 2.55 16.25
CA ASP A 76 -4.41 2.95 17.63
C ASP A 76 -3.19 3.69 18.18
N GLY A 77 -3.45 4.75 18.96
CA GLY A 77 -2.39 5.63 19.47
C GLY A 77 -1.73 6.54 18.42
N LEU A 78 -2.09 6.45 17.14
CA LEU A 78 -1.52 7.32 16.11
C LEU A 78 -1.92 8.79 16.36
N ALA A 79 -0.91 9.66 16.42
CA ALA A 79 -1.09 11.08 16.68
C ALA A 79 -1.92 11.76 15.57
N ARG A 80 -2.66 12.81 15.96
CA ARG A 80 -3.51 13.59 15.03
C ARG A 80 -2.76 14.08 13.81
N ASP A 81 -1.57 14.64 14.01
CA ASP A 81 -0.76 15.22 12.93
C ASP A 81 -0.35 14.18 11.89
N ASN A 82 -0.17 12.91 12.30
CA ASN A 82 0.09 11.84 11.35
C ASN A 82 -1.12 11.55 10.45
N TYR A 83 -2.35 11.56 10.99
CA TYR A 83 -3.55 11.44 10.16
C TYR A 83 -3.70 12.62 9.19
N VAL A 84 -3.47 13.83 9.66
CA VAL A 84 -3.50 15.03 8.82
C VAL A 84 -2.48 14.92 7.69
N ASN A 85 -1.23 14.60 8.01
CA ASN A 85 -0.16 14.43 7.03
C ASN A 85 -0.52 13.37 5.98
N ARG A 86 -1.07 12.23 6.41
CA ARG A 86 -1.44 11.16 5.48
C ARG A 86 -2.53 11.58 4.50
N LEU A 87 -3.58 12.24 5.00
CA LEU A 87 -4.66 12.75 4.16
C LEU A 87 -4.17 13.85 3.21
N GLN A 88 -3.27 14.73 3.69
CA GLN A 88 -2.63 15.75 2.88
C GLN A 88 -1.77 15.15 1.76
N TYR A 89 -0.95 14.13 2.04
CA TYR A 89 -0.21 13.42 0.99
C TYR A 89 -1.14 12.68 0.02
N GLY A 90 -2.17 11.99 0.53
CA GLY A 90 -3.13 11.28 -0.30
C GLY A 90 -3.85 12.20 -1.30
N ILE A 91 -4.31 13.37 -0.86
CA ILE A 91 -4.92 14.33 -1.77
C ILE A 91 -3.90 14.97 -2.70
N LEU A 92 -2.71 15.32 -2.21
CA LEU A 92 -1.65 15.90 -3.03
C LEU A 92 -1.33 14.97 -4.20
N TRP A 93 -1.05 13.70 -3.94
CA TRP A 93 -0.72 12.71 -4.96
C TRP A 93 -1.88 12.50 -5.95
N THR A 94 -3.12 12.50 -5.47
CA THR A 94 -4.30 12.34 -6.34
C THR A 94 -4.34 13.42 -7.43
N TRP A 95 -3.98 14.66 -7.11
CA TRP A 95 -4.06 15.81 -7.99
C TRP A 95 -2.75 16.17 -8.71
N LEU A 96 -1.61 15.61 -8.31
CA LEU A 96 -0.34 15.87 -8.98
C LEU A 96 -0.34 15.29 -10.41
N PRO A 97 0.31 15.96 -11.38
CA PRO A 97 0.51 15.39 -12.70
C PRO A 97 1.51 14.22 -12.63
N ILE A 98 1.41 13.28 -13.58
CA ILE A 98 2.24 12.05 -13.57
C ILE A 98 3.74 12.30 -13.43
N PRO A 99 4.37 13.28 -14.12
CA PRO A 99 5.79 13.54 -13.95
C PRO A 99 6.18 13.91 -12.51
N GLU A 100 5.28 14.53 -11.73
CA GLU A 100 5.51 14.85 -10.33
C GLU A 100 5.29 13.64 -9.42
N LEU A 101 4.31 12.79 -9.73
CA LEU A 101 4.14 11.50 -9.06
C LEU A 101 5.36 10.60 -9.25
N GLU A 102 5.95 10.58 -10.45
CA GLU A 102 7.19 9.84 -10.70
C GLU A 102 8.36 10.37 -9.86
N LYS A 103 8.41 11.67 -9.58
CA LYS A 103 9.42 12.26 -8.68
C LYS A 103 9.20 11.78 -7.26
N ASP A 104 7.99 11.86 -6.73
CA ASP A 104 7.68 11.37 -5.38
C ASP A 104 7.97 9.89 -5.25
N CYS A 105 7.63 9.08 -6.25
CA CYS A 105 8.01 7.67 -6.27
C CYS A 105 9.53 7.48 -6.16
N LYS A 106 10.32 8.25 -6.90
CA LYS A 106 11.79 8.17 -6.83
C LYS A 106 12.33 8.64 -5.48
N GLU A 107 11.78 9.71 -4.92
CA GLU A 107 12.16 10.25 -3.62
C GLU A 107 11.87 9.26 -2.49
N TRP A 108 10.80 8.46 -2.63
CA TRP A 108 10.41 7.41 -1.71
C TRP A 108 11.02 6.04 -2.05
N GLU A 109 12.06 6.02 -2.89
CA GLU A 109 12.80 4.82 -3.30
C GLU A 109 11.90 3.72 -3.90
N ILE A 110 10.78 4.09 -4.52
CA ILE A 110 9.87 3.17 -5.21
C ILE A 110 10.45 2.80 -6.58
N ALA A 111 10.75 1.51 -6.76
CA ALA A 111 11.22 0.95 -8.02
C ALA A 111 10.09 0.90 -9.09
N LEU A 112 9.92 1.99 -9.85
CA LEU A 112 8.91 2.09 -10.93
C LEU A 112 9.02 0.99 -12.00
N SER A 113 10.21 0.40 -12.19
CA SER A 113 10.42 -0.73 -13.11
C SER A 113 9.61 -1.97 -12.72
N GLU A 114 9.35 -2.17 -11.43
CA GLU A 114 8.59 -3.32 -10.92
C GLU A 114 7.08 -3.17 -11.19
N LEU A 115 6.60 -1.95 -11.42
CA LEU A 115 5.18 -1.66 -11.63
C LEU A 115 4.71 -1.89 -13.07
N LYS A 116 5.59 -2.35 -13.98
CA LYS A 116 5.30 -2.61 -15.40
C LYS A 116 4.56 -1.46 -16.09
N LEU A 117 4.95 -0.21 -15.80
CA LEU A 117 4.21 0.98 -16.21
C LEU A 117 4.17 1.26 -17.73
N HIS A 118 5.00 0.57 -18.50
CA HIS A 118 5.15 0.79 -19.94
C HIS A 118 4.05 0.09 -20.76
N GLU A 119 3.37 -0.90 -20.18
CA GLU A 119 2.31 -1.69 -20.85
C GLU A 119 0.90 -1.17 -20.53
N CYS A 120 0.77 -0.24 -19.58
CA CYS A 120 -0.51 0.21 -19.07
C CYS A 120 -0.91 1.60 -19.55
N MET A 121 -2.22 1.83 -19.61
CA MET A 121 -2.80 3.15 -19.91
C MET A 121 -2.45 4.16 -18.82
N GLU A 122 -2.51 5.45 -19.14
CA GLU A 122 -2.16 6.54 -18.22
C GLU A 122 -2.89 6.46 -16.87
N HIS A 123 -4.18 6.14 -16.88
CA HIS A 123 -4.99 5.97 -15.67
C HIS A 123 -4.47 4.85 -14.78
N GLU A 124 -4.26 3.66 -15.34
CA GLU A 124 -3.74 2.51 -14.61
C GLU A 124 -2.32 2.76 -14.09
N ARG A 125 -1.51 3.48 -14.88
CA ARG A 125 -0.18 3.93 -14.46
C ARG A 125 -0.26 4.81 -13.22
N ARG A 126 -1.18 5.77 -13.21
CA ARG A 126 -1.44 6.65 -12.05
C ARG A 126 -1.89 5.82 -10.85
N GLU A 127 -2.88 4.95 -11.01
CA GLU A 127 -3.40 4.11 -9.92
C GLU A 127 -2.31 3.25 -9.26
N LYS A 128 -1.43 2.61 -10.06
CA LYS A 128 -0.31 1.82 -9.53
C LYS A 128 0.68 2.65 -8.72
N MET A 129 0.99 3.88 -9.16
CA MET A 129 1.87 4.77 -8.40
C MET A 129 1.21 5.25 -7.10
N LEU A 130 -0.08 5.62 -7.16
CA LEU A 130 -0.83 6.04 -5.97
C LEU A 130 -0.93 4.91 -4.94
N ASP A 131 -1.28 3.70 -5.36
CA ASP A 131 -1.37 2.53 -4.49
C ASP A 131 -0.03 2.25 -3.78
N ARG A 132 1.09 2.37 -4.50
CA ARG A 132 2.43 2.16 -3.95
C ARG A 132 2.87 3.26 -3.00
N LEU A 133 2.61 4.52 -3.34
CA LEU A 133 2.91 5.68 -2.49
C LEU A 133 2.09 5.64 -1.20
N LEU A 134 0.78 5.39 -1.31
CA LEU A 134 -0.13 5.26 -0.17
C LEU A 134 0.22 4.08 0.73
N TYR A 135 0.60 2.95 0.13
CA TYR A 135 1.09 1.80 0.88
C TYR A 135 2.32 2.15 1.73
N ASN A 136 3.34 2.78 1.14
CA ASN A 136 4.54 3.18 1.88
C ASN A 136 4.21 4.21 2.98
N LEU A 137 3.31 5.15 2.70
CA LEU A 137 2.84 6.15 3.67
C LEU A 137 2.12 5.51 4.87
N CYS A 138 1.50 4.35 4.67
CA CYS A 138 0.71 3.64 5.68
C CYS A 138 1.39 2.36 6.20
N TRP A 139 2.65 2.11 5.83
CA TRP A 139 3.39 0.88 6.13
C TRP A 139 3.30 0.48 7.60
N GLU A 140 3.66 1.38 8.51
CA GLU A 140 3.69 1.14 9.96
C GLU A 140 2.30 0.79 10.52
N SER A 141 1.23 1.30 9.89
CA SER A 141 -0.13 0.99 10.33
C SER A 141 -0.54 -0.42 9.92
N PHE A 142 -0.17 -0.86 8.72
CA PHE A 142 -0.40 -2.25 8.33
C PHE A 142 0.42 -3.22 9.21
N GLU A 143 1.66 -2.86 9.52
CA GLU A 143 2.49 -3.63 10.45
C GLU A 143 1.85 -3.71 11.84
N ALA A 144 1.37 -2.59 12.38
CA ALA A 144 0.65 -2.54 13.66
C ALA A 144 -0.67 -3.35 13.65
N MET A 145 -1.29 -3.50 12.49
CA MET A 145 -2.46 -4.37 12.27
C MET A 145 -2.10 -5.85 12.11
N GLY A 146 -0.83 -6.21 12.24
CA GLY A 146 -0.33 -7.58 12.18
C GLY A 146 -0.18 -8.13 10.75
N VAL A 147 -0.13 -7.25 9.75
CA VAL A 147 0.14 -7.63 8.36
C VAL A 147 1.65 -7.78 8.17
N TRP A 148 2.08 -8.84 7.48
CA TRP A 148 3.49 -9.03 7.13
C TRP A 148 3.83 -8.15 5.93
N VAL A 149 4.51 -7.04 6.20
CA VAL A 149 4.68 -5.96 5.23
C VAL A 149 5.93 -6.15 4.35
N ASP A 150 6.93 -6.92 4.78
CA ASP A 150 8.30 -6.96 4.21
C ASP A 150 8.44 -7.00 2.67
N GLN A 151 7.56 -7.73 1.99
CA GLN A 151 7.59 -7.88 0.53
C GLN A 151 6.29 -7.46 -0.14
N ILE A 152 5.30 -6.98 0.63
CA ILE A 152 4.08 -6.46 0.06
C ILE A 152 4.38 -5.07 -0.51
N ASN A 153 3.74 -4.74 -1.64
CA ASN A 153 3.96 -3.47 -2.30
C ASN A 153 2.70 -2.76 -2.76
N SER A 154 1.55 -3.18 -2.23
CA SER A 154 0.25 -2.67 -2.63
C SER A 154 -0.65 -2.49 -1.42
N MET A 155 -1.40 -1.39 -1.38
CA MET A 155 -2.36 -1.12 -0.31
C MET A 155 -3.51 -2.14 -0.37
N ASN A 156 -3.97 -2.46 -1.58
CA ASN A 156 -4.98 -3.50 -1.80
C ASN A 156 -4.50 -4.88 -1.34
N ALA A 157 -3.25 -5.24 -1.63
CA ALA A 157 -2.68 -6.52 -1.17
C ALA A 157 -2.57 -6.59 0.35
N ALA A 158 -2.17 -5.49 1.00
CA ALA A 158 -2.06 -5.40 2.46
C ALA A 158 -3.43 -5.54 3.15
N TRP A 159 -4.46 -4.85 2.63
CA TRP A 159 -5.83 -4.98 3.12
C TRP A 159 -6.38 -6.39 2.95
N ARG A 160 -6.21 -6.97 1.76
CA ARG A 160 -6.63 -8.34 1.51
C ARG A 160 -5.99 -9.30 2.50
N LEU A 161 -4.70 -9.15 2.77
CA LEU A 161 -4.00 -10.01 3.71
C LEU A 161 -4.49 -9.80 5.16
N HIS A 162 -4.73 -8.55 5.57
CA HIS A 162 -5.33 -8.24 6.87
C HIS A 162 -6.69 -8.95 7.05
N ASP A 163 -7.58 -8.82 6.07
CA ASP A 163 -8.91 -9.43 6.10
C ASP A 163 -8.83 -10.97 6.14
N GLU A 164 -7.93 -11.55 5.33
CA GLU A 164 -7.70 -12.99 5.33
C GLU A 164 -7.14 -13.48 6.69
N PHE A 165 -6.26 -12.71 7.34
CA PHE A 165 -5.72 -13.03 8.66
C PHE A 165 -6.77 -12.93 9.76
N GLU A 166 -7.58 -11.87 9.74
CA GLU A 166 -8.74 -11.68 10.61
C GLU A 166 -9.71 -12.87 10.52
N GLN A 167 -9.99 -13.33 9.30
CA GLN A 167 -10.86 -14.48 9.07
C GLN A 167 -10.24 -15.76 9.62
N LEU A 168 -8.95 -16.02 9.34
CA LEU A 168 -8.25 -17.20 9.87
C LEU A 168 -8.23 -17.24 11.40
N ASN A 169 -8.04 -16.09 12.07
CA ASN A 169 -8.05 -15.98 13.53
C ASN A 169 -9.41 -16.39 14.14
N LYS A 170 -10.51 -16.20 13.41
CA LYS A 170 -11.88 -16.51 13.84
C LYS A 170 -12.22 -18.00 13.69
N LEU A 171 -11.46 -18.77 12.91
CA LEU A 171 -11.72 -20.18 12.66
C LEU A 171 -11.35 -21.07 13.86
N ASN A 172 -12.11 -22.16 14.02
CA ASN A 172 -11.77 -23.22 14.95
C ASN A 172 -10.74 -24.18 14.33
N ILE A 173 -10.15 -25.05 15.16
CA ILE A 173 -9.12 -25.99 14.70
C ILE A 173 -9.66 -26.99 13.65
N GLY A 174 -10.95 -27.35 13.69
CA GLY A 174 -11.57 -28.22 12.69
C GLY A 174 -11.57 -27.58 11.31
N ASP A 175 -12.02 -26.33 11.22
CA ASP A 175 -12.07 -25.58 9.96
C ASP A 175 -10.67 -25.32 9.40
N LEU A 176 -9.70 -25.00 10.27
CA LEU A 176 -8.30 -24.83 9.87
C LEU A 176 -7.73 -26.13 9.28
N ARG A 177 -8.05 -27.29 9.87
CA ARG A 177 -7.65 -28.60 9.34
C ARG A 177 -8.29 -28.89 7.98
N VAL A 178 -9.56 -28.53 7.79
CA VAL A 178 -10.24 -28.69 6.49
C VAL A 178 -9.55 -27.85 5.42
N GLN A 179 -9.24 -26.58 5.70
CA GLN A 179 -8.51 -25.74 4.74
C GLN A 179 -7.10 -26.28 4.46
N TYR A 180 -6.38 -26.73 5.49
CA TYR A 180 -5.04 -27.28 5.34
C TYR A 180 -5.02 -28.57 4.51
N SER A 181 -5.95 -29.49 4.77
CA SER A 181 -6.15 -30.71 3.99
C SER A 181 -6.59 -30.43 2.55
N GLY A 182 -7.40 -29.38 2.34
CA GLY A 182 -7.83 -28.96 1.00
C GLY A 182 -6.68 -28.58 0.09
N MET A 183 -5.53 -28.19 0.65
CA MET A 183 -4.28 -27.93 -0.09
C MET A 183 -3.39 -29.18 -0.23
N GLY A 184 -3.90 -30.37 0.10
CA GLY A 184 -3.17 -31.64 -0.02
C GLY A 184 -2.16 -31.90 1.10
N MET A 185 -2.19 -31.14 2.19
CA MET A 185 -1.23 -31.23 3.28
C MET A 185 -1.74 -32.06 4.47
N SER A 186 -0.85 -32.82 5.11
CA SER A 186 -1.18 -33.55 6.35
C SER A 186 -1.13 -32.63 7.56
N HIS A 187 -2.21 -32.59 8.34
CA HIS A 187 -2.30 -31.84 9.61
C HIS A 187 -2.04 -32.70 10.85
N GLN A 188 -1.53 -33.93 10.70
CA GLN A 188 -1.29 -34.82 11.84
C GLN A 188 -0.23 -34.22 12.77
N GLY A 189 -0.57 -34.11 14.06
CA GLY A 189 0.32 -33.56 15.09
C GLY A 189 0.41 -32.03 15.13
N LEU A 190 -0.31 -31.30 14.26
CA LEU A 190 -0.30 -29.82 14.27
C LEU A 190 -1.35 -29.25 15.23
N GLY A 191 -0.90 -28.29 16.04
CA GLY A 191 -1.75 -27.46 16.89
C GLY A 191 -2.51 -26.39 16.10
N LYS A 192 -3.42 -25.66 16.77
CA LYS A 192 -4.22 -24.61 16.14
C LYS A 192 -3.34 -23.47 15.64
N GLU A 193 -2.42 -23.03 16.49
CA GLU A 193 -1.53 -21.88 16.29
C GLU A 193 -0.64 -22.12 15.07
N GLU A 194 -0.08 -23.32 14.97
CA GLU A 194 0.77 -23.69 13.86
C GLU A 194 0.01 -23.84 12.53
N LEU A 195 -1.17 -24.44 12.54
CA LEU A 195 -2.03 -24.49 11.35
C LEU A 195 -2.35 -23.08 10.85
N MET A 196 -2.69 -22.19 11.78
CA MET A 196 -3.00 -20.80 11.48
C MET A 196 -1.78 -20.07 10.91
N GLU A 197 -0.60 -20.21 11.51
CA GLU A 197 0.63 -19.58 11.00
C GLU A 197 0.97 -20.06 9.59
N ARG A 198 0.91 -21.37 9.33
CA ARG A 198 1.14 -21.91 7.99
C ARG A 198 0.12 -21.39 6.98
N LEU A 199 -1.15 -21.34 7.35
CA LEU A 199 -2.20 -20.80 6.49
C LEU A 199 -1.96 -19.32 6.17
N LYS A 200 -1.52 -18.52 7.15
CA LYS A 200 -1.12 -17.12 6.94
C LYS A 200 0.05 -17.00 5.96
N THR A 201 1.07 -17.88 6.07
CA THR A 201 2.17 -17.96 5.10
C THR A 201 1.71 -18.29 3.69
N VAL A 202 0.76 -19.22 3.54
CA VAL A 202 0.16 -19.47 2.22
C VAL A 202 -0.51 -18.22 1.66
N ARG A 203 -1.35 -17.55 2.46
CA ARG A 203 -2.03 -16.31 2.04
C ARG A 203 -1.05 -15.22 1.66
N TYR A 204 0.03 -15.07 2.42
CA TYR A 204 1.11 -14.15 2.12
C TYR A 204 1.76 -14.43 0.76
N TRP A 205 2.12 -15.69 0.47
CA TRP A 205 2.70 -16.06 -0.83
C TRP A 205 1.76 -15.80 -2.01
N PHE A 206 0.44 -15.79 -1.80
CA PHE A 206 -0.54 -15.44 -2.82
C PHE A 206 -0.64 -13.94 -3.12
N VAL A 207 -0.17 -13.06 -2.23
CA VAL A 207 -0.31 -11.61 -2.39
C VAL A 207 0.99 -10.87 -2.66
N ILE A 208 2.15 -11.46 -2.32
CA ILE A 208 3.44 -10.84 -2.63
C ILE A 208 3.66 -10.72 -4.16
N PRO A 209 4.52 -9.78 -4.59
CA PRO A 209 4.92 -9.66 -5.98
C PRO A 209 5.58 -10.93 -6.51
N LEU A 210 5.46 -11.18 -7.81
CA LEU A 210 6.06 -12.35 -8.46
C LEU A 210 7.57 -12.47 -8.22
N SER A 211 8.29 -11.34 -8.21
CA SER A 211 9.73 -11.30 -7.93
C SER A 211 10.07 -11.80 -6.51
N ALA A 212 9.27 -11.41 -5.52
CA ALA A 212 9.40 -11.89 -4.15
C ALA A 212 9.01 -13.38 -4.05
N LEU A 213 7.92 -13.80 -4.71
CA LEU A 213 7.54 -15.22 -4.77
C LEU A 213 8.64 -16.07 -5.42
N HIS A 214 9.30 -15.58 -6.47
CA HIS A 214 10.45 -16.28 -7.07
C HIS A 214 11.60 -16.46 -6.10
N LYS A 215 11.86 -15.47 -5.25
CA LYS A 215 12.89 -15.54 -4.22
C LYS A 215 12.54 -16.63 -3.19
N GLU A 216 11.30 -16.66 -2.71
CA GLU A 216 10.79 -17.70 -1.80
C GLU A 216 10.89 -19.09 -2.44
N CYS A 217 10.43 -19.26 -3.69
CA CYS A 217 10.55 -20.52 -4.41
C CYS A 217 12.01 -20.98 -4.52
N ARG A 218 12.95 -20.09 -4.85
CA ARG A 218 14.38 -20.43 -4.93
C ARG A 218 14.97 -20.84 -3.59
N GLN A 219 14.61 -20.17 -2.50
CA GLN A 219 15.05 -20.52 -1.15
C GLN A 219 14.59 -21.94 -0.77
N HIS A 220 13.40 -22.34 -1.21
CA HIS A 220 12.86 -23.68 -0.99
C HIS A 220 13.22 -24.69 -2.10
N SER A 221 14.08 -24.34 -3.06
CA SER A 221 14.47 -25.20 -4.19
C SER A 221 13.28 -25.66 -5.05
N VAL A 222 12.32 -24.76 -5.29
CA VAL A 222 11.14 -24.94 -6.13
C VAL A 222 11.34 -24.23 -7.47
N SER A 223 10.91 -24.86 -8.57
CA SER A 223 11.02 -24.28 -9.91
C SER A 223 10.05 -23.11 -10.12
N VAL A 224 10.58 -22.01 -10.62
CA VAL A 224 9.84 -20.75 -10.87
C VAL A 224 9.28 -20.69 -12.29
N SER A 225 8.09 -20.08 -12.44
CA SER A 225 7.53 -19.68 -13.74
C SER A 225 7.55 -18.15 -13.88
N SER A 226 7.72 -17.64 -15.10
CA SER A 226 7.69 -16.20 -15.38
C SER A 226 6.29 -15.60 -15.47
N LYS A 227 5.23 -16.42 -15.50
CA LYS A 227 3.84 -15.98 -15.69
C LYS A 227 3.09 -15.91 -14.36
N GLU A 228 2.22 -14.90 -14.22
CA GLU A 228 1.34 -14.78 -13.06
C GLU A 228 0.22 -15.82 -13.03
N GLU A 229 -0.20 -16.32 -14.20
CA GLU A 229 -1.19 -17.38 -14.32
C GLU A 229 -0.77 -18.67 -13.58
N ASP A 230 0.55 -18.90 -13.47
CA ASP A 230 1.12 -20.07 -12.81
C ASP A 230 1.34 -19.85 -11.29
N ARG A 231 0.87 -18.74 -10.72
CA ARG A 231 1.06 -18.39 -9.30
C ARG A 231 0.53 -19.48 -8.38
N GLU A 232 -0.68 -19.98 -8.62
CA GLU A 232 -1.29 -21.03 -7.80
C GLU A 232 -0.47 -22.32 -7.79
N ASP A 233 0.03 -22.73 -8.96
CA ASP A 233 0.90 -23.90 -9.10
C ASP A 233 2.25 -23.70 -8.41
N MET A 234 2.83 -22.50 -8.45
CA MET A 234 4.06 -22.18 -7.72
C MET A 234 3.84 -22.24 -6.22
N VAL A 235 2.78 -21.63 -5.71
CA VAL A 235 2.45 -21.65 -4.28
C VAL A 235 2.18 -23.07 -3.81
N THR A 236 1.43 -23.87 -4.57
CA THR A 236 1.14 -25.28 -4.22
C THR A 236 2.41 -26.12 -4.10
N ARG A 237 3.35 -25.96 -5.04
CA ARG A 237 4.67 -26.61 -4.98
C ARG A 237 5.52 -26.10 -3.82
N LEU A 238 5.46 -24.80 -3.53
CA LEU A 238 6.16 -24.18 -2.40
C LEU A 238 5.66 -24.70 -1.06
N VAL A 239 4.35 -24.73 -0.85
CA VAL A 239 3.65 -25.33 0.30
C VAL A 239 4.10 -26.78 0.51
N SER A 240 4.04 -27.58 -0.56
CA SER A 240 4.45 -28.98 -0.51
C SER A 240 5.90 -29.11 -0.08
N LYS A 241 6.81 -28.32 -0.67
CA LYS A 241 8.26 -28.42 -0.41
C LYS A 241 8.68 -27.87 0.95
N ALA A 242 8.09 -26.76 1.38
CA ALA A 242 8.37 -26.10 2.65
C ALA A 242 8.04 -26.99 3.85
N TRP A 243 6.99 -27.82 3.75
CA TRP A 243 6.48 -28.59 4.87
C TRP A 243 6.53 -30.12 4.70
N SER A 244 7.02 -30.63 3.57
CA SER A 244 7.27 -32.08 3.38
C SER A 244 8.48 -32.62 4.14
N ALA A 245 9.37 -31.76 4.64
CA ALA A 245 10.56 -32.14 5.43
C ALA A 245 10.41 -31.89 6.95
N TRP A 246 9.23 -31.45 7.41
CA TRP A 246 9.07 -30.85 8.72
C TRP A 246 8.90 -31.88 9.85
N ARG A 247 9.70 -31.75 10.92
CA ARG A 247 9.57 -32.54 12.17
C ARG A 247 8.78 -31.75 13.22
N PRO A 248 7.86 -32.38 13.97
CA PRO A 248 7.16 -31.72 15.08
C PRO A 248 8.12 -31.04 16.06
N GLY A 249 8.06 -29.70 16.18
CA GLY A 249 8.80 -28.92 17.18
C GLY A 249 9.72 -27.81 16.66
N GLN A 250 9.95 -27.69 15.34
CA GLN A 250 10.55 -26.48 14.76
C GLN A 250 9.41 -25.55 14.37
N GLY A 251 9.26 -24.36 14.96
CA GLY A 251 8.22 -23.40 14.57
C GLY A 251 8.15 -23.21 13.04
N ALA A 252 6.99 -22.80 12.52
CA ALA A 252 6.87 -22.58 11.08
C ALA A 252 7.94 -21.57 10.63
N PRO A 253 8.56 -21.76 9.45
CA PRO A 253 9.44 -20.72 8.92
C PRO A 253 8.59 -19.48 8.67
N ALA A 254 8.82 -18.44 9.47
CA ALA A 254 8.27 -17.12 9.19
C ALA A 254 8.79 -16.69 7.81
N PRO A 255 7.92 -16.18 6.91
CA PRO A 255 8.40 -15.65 5.66
C PRO A 255 9.34 -14.48 5.93
N GLY A 256 10.55 -14.53 5.36
CA GLY A 256 11.44 -13.38 5.31
C GLY A 256 12.07 -12.90 6.62
N GLY A 257 12.41 -13.78 7.57
CA GLY A 257 13.31 -13.44 8.68
C GLY A 257 14.76 -13.24 8.23
N GLY A 258 15.02 -12.17 7.47
CA GLY A 258 16.36 -11.76 7.07
C GLY A 258 17.14 -11.28 8.29
N GLY A 259 17.95 -12.16 8.86
CA GLY A 259 18.96 -11.79 9.86
C GLY A 259 19.83 -10.67 9.31
N THR A 260 19.83 -9.54 10.02
CA THR A 260 20.89 -8.56 9.93
C THR A 260 22.08 -9.05 10.76
N PRO A 261 23.32 -8.91 10.28
CA PRO A 261 24.52 -9.25 11.05
C PRO A 261 24.72 -8.35 12.27
#